data_AF-A0A7S8J211-F1
#
_entry.id   AF-A0A7S8J211-F1
#
_cell.length_a   1.000
_cell.length_b   1.000
_cell.length_c   1.000
_cell.angle_alpha   90.00
_cell.angle_beta   90.00
_cell.angle_gamma   90.00
#
_symmetry.space_group_name_H-M   'P 1'
#
loop_
_entity.id
_entity.type
_entity.pdbx_description
1 polymer ?
#
loop_
_entity_poly.entity_id
_entity_poly.type
_entity_poly.pdbx_seq_one_letter_code
_entity_poly.pdbx_strand_id
1 'polypeptide(L)'
;MLTGDLLDAIGGLAALIKVYAAKLPSMVRLNAVPSGVKPSMEAIDSYETIVSRIRSQSAGTPYKGLNESFVSSLEAFEIGNLLGAVQPLLMVLDHLERMQSEKEINVGRLDEQRFKEYRVVLRKVLPGNQPELDGAGGGIS
;
A
#
# COMPACT_ATOMS: atom_id res chain seq x y z
N MET A 1 -1.61 1.72 19.59
CA MET A 1 -2.10 1.05 18.36
C MET A 1 -1.73 -0.43 18.40
N LEU A 2 -2.58 -1.32 17.90
CA LEU A 2 -2.28 -2.75 17.70
C LEU A 2 -1.92 -3.03 16.23
N THR A 3 -1.19 -4.11 15.95
CA THR A 3 -0.87 -4.52 14.56
C THR A 3 -2.12 -4.62 13.68
N GLY A 4 -3.21 -5.18 14.21
CA GLY A 4 -4.46 -5.33 13.48
C GLY A 4 -5.14 -4.00 13.11
N ASP A 5 -4.99 -2.96 13.93
CA ASP A 5 -5.50 -1.61 13.64
C ASP A 5 -4.68 -0.95 12.52
N LEU A 6 -3.36 -1.14 12.54
CA LEU A 6 -2.46 -0.68 11.48
C LEU A 6 -2.75 -1.37 10.15
N LEU A 7 -2.99 -2.69 10.18
CA LEU A 7 -3.39 -3.46 9.01
C LEU A 7 -4.76 -3.07 8.46
N ASP A 8 -5.70 -2.73 9.33
CA ASP A 8 -6.99 -2.20 8.90
C ASP A 8 -6.81 -0.86 8.17
N ALA A 9 -6.00 0.03 8.74
CA ALA A 9 -5.67 1.31 8.13
C ALA A 9 -4.97 1.15 6.77
N ILE A 10 -3.95 0.28 6.67
CA ILE A 10 -3.26 -0.04 5.40
C ILE A 10 -4.25 -0.62 4.38
N GLY A 11 -5.18 -1.48 4.81
CA GLY A 11 -6.24 -2.01 3.96
C GLY A 11 -7.13 -0.91 3.39
N GLY A 12 -7.49 0.08 4.21
CA GLY A 12 -8.22 1.27 3.77
C GLY A 12 -7.46 2.09 2.73
N LEU A 13 -6.16 2.34 2.95
CA LEU A 13 -5.30 3.04 1.99
C LEU A 13 -5.19 2.26 0.66
N ALA A 14 -4.96 0.95 0.73
CA ALA A 14 -4.90 0.08 -0.44
C ALA A 14 -6.21 0.06 -1.23
N ALA A 15 -7.36 0.11 -0.55
CA ALA A 15 -8.66 0.21 -1.19
C ALA A 15 -8.84 1.55 -1.94
N LEU A 16 -8.46 2.68 -1.33
CA LEU A 16 -8.50 4.00 -1.98
C LEU A 16 -7.61 4.04 -3.22
N ILE A 17 -6.39 3.51 -3.12
CA ILE A 17 -5.45 3.38 -4.24
C ILE A 17 -6.03 2.51 -5.34
N LYS A 18 -6.66 1.37 -4.99
CA LYS A 18 -7.28 0.48 -5.97
C LYS A 18 -8.43 1.15 -6.72
N VAL A 19 -9.28 1.89 -6.01
CA VAL A 19 -10.38 2.66 -6.62
C VAL A 19 -9.82 3.75 -7.53
N TYR A 20 -8.77 4.45 -7.11
CA TYR A 20 -8.11 5.46 -7.93
C TYR A 20 -7.46 4.85 -9.18
N ALA A 21 -6.72 3.74 -9.03
CA ALA A 21 -6.10 3.02 -10.14
C ALA A 21 -7.14 2.53 -11.17
N ALA A 22 -8.32 2.10 -10.73
CA ALA A 22 -9.41 1.71 -11.62
C ALA A 22 -10.00 2.88 -12.44
N LYS A 23 -9.83 4.12 -11.98
CA LYS A 23 -10.22 5.33 -12.72
C LYS A 23 -9.17 5.77 -13.75
N LEU A 24 -7.94 5.23 -13.67
CA LEU A 24 -6.89 5.57 -14.62
C LEU A 24 -7.12 4.84 -15.94
N PRO A 25 -6.97 5.53 -17.09
CA PRO A 25 -7.10 4.88 -18.38
C PRO A 25 -6.05 3.76 -18.53
N SER A 26 -6.49 2.59 -18.99
CA SER A 26 -5.67 1.37 -19.13
C SER A 26 -4.51 1.51 -20.14
N MET A 27 -4.40 2.65 -20.82
CA MET A 27 -3.31 2.99 -21.72
C MET A 27 -2.41 4.06 -21.09
N VAL A 28 -1.37 3.65 -20.36
CA VAL A 28 -0.14 4.44 -20.31
C VAL A 28 1.08 3.52 -20.23
N ARG A 29 1.84 3.52 -21.32
CA ARG A 29 3.16 2.90 -21.46
C ARG A 29 4.11 3.48 -20.41
N LEU A 30 4.51 2.64 -19.47
CA LEU A 30 5.78 2.46 -18.75
C LEU A 30 6.84 3.58 -18.57
N ASN A 31 6.62 4.86 -18.89
CA ASN A 31 7.63 5.87 -18.61
C ASN A 31 7.00 7.20 -18.18
N ALA A 32 7.14 7.50 -16.89
CA ALA A 32 7.20 8.86 -16.36
C ALA A 32 5.99 9.76 -16.65
N VAL A 33 4.77 9.28 -16.47
CA VAL A 33 3.61 10.17 -16.55
C VAL A 33 3.08 10.42 -15.13
N PRO A 34 3.17 11.65 -14.57
CA PRO A 34 2.26 12.04 -13.51
C PRO A 34 0.87 11.77 -14.08
N SER A 35 0.12 10.81 -13.53
CA SER A 35 -1.22 10.55 -14.03
C SER A 35 -1.96 11.88 -13.92
N GLY A 36 -2.21 12.56 -15.06
CA GLY A 36 -2.84 13.88 -15.07
C GLY A 36 -4.27 13.85 -14.50
N VAL A 37 -4.76 12.65 -14.20
CA VAL A 37 -5.96 12.39 -13.43
C VAL A 37 -5.63 12.51 -11.95
N LYS A 38 -5.92 13.66 -11.34
CA LYS A 38 -5.78 13.84 -9.89
C LYS A 38 -6.87 13.03 -9.14
N PRO A 39 -6.59 12.41 -7.99
CA PRO A 39 -7.65 11.80 -7.19
C PRO A 39 -8.67 12.84 -6.73
N SER A 40 -9.90 12.39 -6.52
CA SER A 40 -10.99 13.23 -6.01
C SER A 40 -10.65 13.73 -4.61
N MET A 41 -11.06 14.96 -4.27
CA MET A 41 -10.86 15.54 -2.93
C MET A 41 -11.40 14.62 -1.82
N GLU A 42 -12.54 13.95 -2.02
CA GLU A 42 -13.08 12.99 -1.06
C GLU A 42 -12.13 11.80 -0.80
N ALA A 43 -11.46 11.33 -1.84
CA ALA A 43 -10.49 10.24 -1.71
C ALA A 43 -9.23 10.70 -1.00
N ILE A 44 -8.78 11.94 -1.26
CA ILE A 44 -7.64 12.57 -0.58
C ILE A 44 -7.95 12.77 0.90
N ASP A 45 -9.11 13.32 1.24
CA ASP A 45 -9.57 13.54 2.62
C ASP A 45 -9.69 12.23 3.40
N SER A 46 -10.25 11.19 2.76
CA SER A 46 -10.30 9.84 3.34
C SER A 46 -8.90 9.27 3.59
N TYR A 47 -7.98 9.50 2.65
CA TYR A 47 -6.58 9.05 2.77
C TYR A 47 -5.88 9.77 3.93
N GLU A 48 -6.00 11.10 3.99
CA GLU A 48 -5.43 11.94 5.04
C GLU A 48 -5.97 11.55 6.40
N THR A 49 -7.28 11.31 6.52
CA THR A 49 -7.92 10.86 7.77
C THR A 49 -7.28 9.57 8.29
N ILE A 50 -7.02 8.60 7.41
CA ILE A 50 -6.37 7.35 7.78
C ILE A 50 -4.92 7.59 8.21
N VAL A 51 -4.15 8.39 7.46
CA VAL A 51 -2.75 8.71 7.79
C VAL A 51 -2.63 9.47 9.12
N SER A 52 -3.51 10.44 9.34
CA SER A 52 -3.61 11.21 10.58
C SER A 52 -3.94 10.30 11.77
N ARG A 53 -4.88 9.37 11.58
CA ARG A 53 -5.20 8.33 12.58
C ARG A 53 -3.98 7.47 12.91
N ILE A 54 -3.29 6.94 11.90
CA ILE A 54 -2.08 6.13 12.10
C ILE A 54 -1.06 6.93 12.91
N ARG A 55 -0.75 8.16 12.50
CA ARG A 55 0.24 9.02 13.16
C ARG A 55 -0.12 9.36 14.61
N SER A 56 -1.40 9.58 14.89
CA SER A 56 -1.89 9.84 16.24
C SER A 56 -1.77 8.61 17.13
N GLN A 57 -2.17 7.44 16.61
CA GLN A 57 -2.20 6.19 17.38
C GLN A 57 -0.83 5.49 17.50
N SER A 58 0.08 5.76 16.57
CA SER A 58 1.43 5.20 16.54
C SER A 58 2.40 5.93 17.49
N ALA A 59 1.99 7.05 18.08
CA ALA A 59 2.77 7.77 19.09
C ALA A 59 3.11 6.85 20.27
N GLY A 60 4.41 6.62 20.51
CA GLY A 60 4.90 5.74 21.59
C GLY A 60 4.84 4.24 21.28
N THR A 61 4.56 3.86 20.03
CA THR A 61 4.60 2.47 19.54
C THR A 61 5.82 2.26 18.63
N PRO A 62 6.24 1.01 18.36
CA PRO A 62 7.34 0.76 17.43
C PRO A 62 6.97 1.15 15.98
N TYR A 63 5.69 1.37 15.67
CA TYR A 63 5.22 1.85 14.36
C TYR A 63 5.49 3.34 14.10
N LYS A 64 6.00 4.10 15.08
CA LYS A 64 6.26 5.54 14.92
C LYS A 64 7.18 5.83 13.73
N GLY A 65 8.16 4.96 13.47
CA GLY A 65 9.09 5.09 12.34
C GLY A 65 8.43 4.91 10.96
N LEU A 66 7.23 4.35 10.91
CA LEU A 66 6.49 4.12 9.66
C LEU A 66 5.69 5.37 9.22
N ASN A 67 5.51 6.34 10.12
CA ASN A 67 4.69 7.53 9.87
C ASN A 67 5.18 8.34 8.65
N GLU A 68 6.49 8.45 8.45
CA GLU A 68 7.06 9.18 7.30
C GLU A 68 6.67 8.51 5.98
N SER A 69 6.70 7.17 5.91
CA SER A 69 6.27 6.43 4.74
C SER A 69 4.78 6.66 4.41
N PHE A 70 3.92 6.74 5.42
CA PHE A 70 2.50 7.05 5.22
C PHE A 70 2.28 8.49 4.74
N VAL A 71 3.06 9.45 5.24
CA VAL A 71 3.00 10.85 4.80
C VAL A 71 3.48 10.95 3.35
N SER A 72 4.64 10.39 2.99
CA SER A 72 5.10 10.39 1.60
C SER A 72 4.12 9.70 0.65
N SER A 73 3.42 8.66 1.12
CA SER A 73 2.37 8.00 0.36
C SER A 73 1.17 8.92 0.09
N LEU A 74 0.72 9.67 1.09
CA LEU A 74 -0.34 10.67 0.95
C LEU A 74 0.06 11.78 -0.03
N GLU A 75 1.24 12.38 0.14
CA GLU A 75 1.72 13.47 -0.72
C GLU A 75 1.77 13.04 -2.19
N ALA A 76 2.23 11.81 -2.45
CA ALA A 76 2.23 11.25 -3.79
C ALA A 76 0.82 10.95 -4.31
N PHE A 77 -0.09 10.47 -3.47
CA PHE A 77 -1.48 10.27 -3.84
C PHE A 77 -2.14 11.59 -4.22
N GLU A 78 -1.95 12.65 -3.43
CA GLU A 78 -2.51 13.98 -3.66
C GLU A 78 -2.16 14.56 -5.04
N ILE A 79 -0.94 14.35 -5.51
CA ILE A 79 -0.47 14.81 -6.83
C ILE A 79 -0.79 13.83 -7.98
N GLY A 80 -1.51 12.74 -7.69
CA GLY A 80 -1.86 11.71 -8.67
C GLY A 80 -0.73 10.75 -9.03
N ASN A 81 0.36 10.73 -8.25
CA ASN A 81 1.47 9.80 -8.45
C ASN A 81 1.17 8.43 -7.80
N LEU A 82 0.51 7.55 -8.56
CA LEU A 82 0.14 6.20 -8.11
C LEU A 82 1.36 5.40 -7.62
N LEU A 83 2.47 5.43 -8.36
CA LEU A 83 3.68 4.69 -7.99
C LEU A 83 4.26 5.23 -6.68
N GLY A 84 4.34 6.55 -6.54
CA GLY A 84 4.80 7.20 -5.32
C GLY A 84 3.88 6.98 -4.12
N ALA A 85 2.58 6.74 -4.34
CA ALA A 85 1.66 6.40 -3.27
C ALA A 85 1.82 4.93 -2.84
N VAL A 86 2.04 4.02 -3.79
CA VAL A 86 2.13 2.58 -3.53
C VAL A 86 3.48 2.15 -2.94
N GLN A 87 4.60 2.71 -3.44
CA GLN A 87 5.95 2.30 -3.02
C GLN A 87 6.20 2.43 -1.51
N PRO A 88 5.85 3.55 -0.84
CA PRO A 88 6.04 3.67 0.60
C PRO A 88 5.17 2.68 1.38
N LEU A 89 3.96 2.35 0.93
CA LEU A 89 3.13 1.32 1.56
C LEU A 89 3.76 -0.07 1.45
N LEU A 90 4.36 -0.40 0.30
CA LEU A 90 5.10 -1.65 0.13
C LEU A 90 6.31 -1.71 1.07
N MET A 91 7.03 -0.60 1.26
CA MET A 91 8.13 -0.50 2.22
C MET A 91 7.66 -0.67 3.66
N VAL A 92 6.49 -0.12 4.02
CA VAL A 92 5.88 -0.33 5.35
C VAL A 92 5.58 -1.81 5.57
N LEU A 93 5.01 -2.49 4.58
CA LEU A 93 4.74 -3.93 4.69
C LEU A 93 6.02 -4.74 4.89
N ASP A 94 7.08 -4.44 4.13
CA ASP A 94 8.40 -5.08 4.27
C ASP A 94 9.01 -4.83 5.66
N HIS A 95 8.90 -3.60 6.16
CA HIS A 95 9.35 -3.24 7.49
C HIS A 95 8.56 -3.97 8.58
N LEU A 96 7.24 -4.14 8.42
CA LEU A 96 6.42 -4.90 9.36
C LEU A 96 6.77 -6.40 9.35
N GLU A 97 7.03 -6.99 8.18
CA GLU A 97 7.53 -8.38 8.07
C GLU A 97 8.89 -8.53 8.79
N ARG A 98 9.77 -7.53 8.64
CA ARG A 98 11.06 -7.49 9.34
C ARG A 98 10.88 -7.38 10.85
N MET A 99 10.09 -6.44 11.35
CA MET A 99 9.79 -6.29 12.77
C MET A 99 9.18 -7.55 13.37
N GLN A 100 8.33 -8.26 12.62
CA GLN A 100 7.78 -9.55 13.02
C GLN A 100 8.89 -10.60 13.16
N SER A 101 9.78 -10.70 12.16
CA SER A 101 10.90 -11.63 12.17
C SER A 101 11.87 -11.35 13.32
N GLU A 102 12.11 -10.07 13.62
CA GLU A 102 12.92 -9.59 14.75
C GLU A 102 12.17 -9.70 16.10
N LYS A 103 10.93 -10.21 16.11
CA LYS A 103 10.04 -10.34 17.28
C LYS A 103 9.77 -9.02 18.02
N GLU A 104 9.90 -7.89 17.33
CA GLU A 104 9.53 -6.57 17.86
C GLU A 104 8.01 -6.41 17.97
N ILE A 105 7.27 -7.09 17.10
CA ILE A 105 5.80 -7.09 17.10
C ILE A 105 5.26 -8.52 17.08
N ASN A 106 4.15 -8.72 17.78
CA ASN A 106 3.43 -9.98 17.72
C ASN A 106 2.36 -9.89 16.63
N VAL A 107 2.49 -10.76 15.63
CA VAL A 107 1.60 -10.84 14.47
C VAL A 107 0.96 -12.21 14.47
N GLY A 108 -0.38 -12.27 14.44
CA GLY A 108 -1.09 -13.54 14.32
C GLY A 108 -1.08 -14.04 12.87
N ARG A 109 -1.36 -15.34 12.66
CA ARG A 109 -1.46 -15.92 11.30
C ARG A 109 -2.43 -15.19 10.37
N LEU A 110 -3.51 -14.62 10.92
CA LEU A 110 -4.48 -13.81 10.18
C LEU A 110 -3.84 -12.51 9.66
N ASP A 111 -3.07 -11.83 10.50
CA ASP A 111 -2.37 -10.59 10.16
C ASP A 111 -1.27 -10.85 9.11
N GLU A 112 -0.56 -11.97 9.22
CA GLU A 112 0.42 -12.43 8.22
C GLU A 112 -0.20 -12.63 6.83
N GLN A 113 -1.41 -13.20 6.79
CA GLN A 113 -2.13 -13.37 5.53
C GLN A 113 -2.52 -12.01 4.92
N ARG A 114 -2.92 -11.05 5.76
CA ARG A 114 -3.25 -9.68 5.33
C ARG A 114 -2.05 -8.96 4.74
N PHE A 115 -0.84 -9.12 5.30
CA PHE A 115 0.39 -8.56 4.71
C PHE A 115 0.58 -9.00 3.26
N LYS A 116 0.49 -10.32 3.02
CA LYS A 116 0.66 -10.90 1.68
C LYS A 116 -0.43 -10.43 0.74
N GLU A 117 -1.68 -10.40 1.19
CA GLU A 117 -2.82 -9.97 0.38
C GLU A 117 -2.69 -8.51 -0.04
N TYR A 118 -2.44 -7.60 0.90
CA TYR A 118 -2.27 -6.17 0.60
C TYR A 118 -1.08 -5.93 -0.32
N ARG A 119 0.02 -6.67 -0.14
CA ARG A 119 1.19 -6.58 -1.03
C ARG A 119 0.84 -6.97 -2.46
N VAL A 120 0.06 -8.04 -2.64
CA VAL A 120 -0.41 -8.48 -3.96
C VAL A 120 -1.35 -7.44 -4.57
N VAL A 121 -2.28 -6.87 -3.80
CA VAL A 121 -3.20 -5.83 -4.27
C VAL A 121 -2.42 -4.58 -4.70
N LEU A 122 -1.52 -4.09 -3.86
CA LEU A 122 -0.68 -2.92 -4.13
C LEU A 122 0.25 -3.13 -5.33
N ARG A 123 0.77 -4.35 -5.55
CA ARG A 123 1.54 -4.63 -6.76
C ARG A 123 0.66 -4.72 -8.01
N LYS A 124 -0.53 -5.29 -7.91
CA LYS A 124 -1.47 -5.42 -9.04
C LYS A 124 -1.98 -4.08 -9.57
N VAL A 125 -2.08 -3.06 -8.71
CA VAL A 125 -2.48 -1.71 -9.15
C VAL A 125 -1.39 -0.99 -9.93
N LEU A 126 -0.12 -1.43 -9.86
CA LEU A 126 0.97 -0.79 -10.60
C LEU A 126 0.94 -1.19 -12.08
N PRO A 127 0.87 -0.23 -13.02
CA PRO A 127 0.96 -0.51 -14.45
C PRO A 127 2.37 -1.02 -14.78
N GLY A 128 2.46 -2.27 -15.25
CA GLY A 128 3.73 -2.95 -15.55
C GLY A 128 4.05 -4.14 -14.64
N ASN A 129 3.29 -4.37 -13.57
CA ASN A 129 3.41 -5.58 -12.76
C ASN A 129 2.51 -6.72 -13.24
N GLN A 130 2.24 -6.81 -14.56
CA GLN A 130 1.77 -8.08 -15.13
C GLN A 130 2.88 -9.09 -14.83
N PRO A 131 2.66 -10.06 -13.94
CA PRO A 131 3.55 -11.18 -13.94
C PRO A 131 3.35 -11.84 -15.30
N GLU A 132 4.41 -12.01 -16.08
CA GLU A 132 4.48 -13.06 -17.09
C GLU A 132 4.47 -14.46 -16.41
N LEU A 133 3.66 -14.65 -15.36
CA LEU A 133 3.50 -15.90 -14.63
C LEU A 133 2.09 -16.44 -14.88
N ASP A 134 1.76 -16.61 -16.15
CA ASP A 134 0.82 -17.63 -16.59
C ASP A 134 1.42 -18.25 -17.85
N GLY A 135 2.19 -19.33 -17.69
CA GLY A 135 2.71 -20.08 -18.84
C GLY A 135 4.12 -20.69 -18.73
N ALA A 136 4.53 -21.30 -17.61
CA ALA A 136 5.62 -22.29 -17.65
C ALA A 136 5.61 -23.20 -16.41
N GLY A 137 4.44 -23.68 -16.01
CA GLY A 137 4.28 -24.61 -14.89
C GLY A 137 3.65 -25.92 -15.34
N GLY A 138 4.44 -26.81 -15.92
CA GLY A 138 4.23 -28.27 -15.84
C GLY A 138 3.04 -28.85 -16.61
N GLY A 139 3.16 -28.91 -17.94
CA GLY A 139 2.51 -29.97 -18.70
C GLY A 139 3.30 -31.28 -18.58
N ILE A 140 2.76 -32.20 -17.77
CA ILE A 140 2.71 -33.67 -17.86
C ILE A 140 3.77 -34.39 -18.74
N SER A 141 4.52 -35.33 -18.14
CA SER A 141 4.36 -36.80 -18.30
C SER A 141 4.65 -37.32 -19.71
#